data_AF-A0A7S0NE11-F1
#
_entry.id   AF-A0A7S0NE11-F1
#
_cell.length_a   1.000
_cell.length_b   1.000
_cell.length_c   1.000
_cell.angle_alpha   90.00
_cell.angle_beta   90.00
_cell.angle_gamma   90.00
#
_symmetry.space_group_name_H-M   'P 1'
#
loop_
_entity.id
_entity.type
_entity.pdbx_description
1 polymer ?
#
loop_
_entity_poly.entity_id
_entity_poly.type
_entity_poly.pdbx_seq_one_letter_code
_entity_poly.pdbx_strand_id
1 'polypeptide(L)'
;VTEPPHTWSLPPTPPTPPAAPRLRQLPEGGVQVVDGGSGHFPASTCVTDPAMEAIDDAPIAVQCCDLVSGDCRRHTAGAAATAAEMELACVGGWGYENATTATQVEAPLVPSSGGIHRASFSRAVWECEQRGLRLCQQSCAGQGCGYDELPVWTALPCPTTAAA
;
A
#
# COMPACT_ATOMS: atom_id res chain seq x y z
N VAL A 1 -51.78 -36.87 -9.86
CA VAL A 1 -51.14 -35.88 -10.75
C VAL A 1 -49.68 -35.86 -10.37
N THR A 2 -48.82 -36.40 -11.22
CA THR A 2 -47.36 -36.43 -11.00
C THR A 2 -46.80 -35.10 -11.48
N GLU A 3 -46.25 -34.31 -10.56
CA GLU A 3 -45.56 -33.05 -10.84
C GLU A 3 -44.17 -33.35 -11.46
N PRO A 4 -43.76 -32.68 -12.55
CA PRO A 4 -42.45 -32.90 -13.17
C PRO A 4 -41.34 -32.22 -12.35
N PRO A 5 -40.09 -32.73 -12.37
CA PRO A 5 -38.98 -32.12 -11.65
C PRO A 5 -38.62 -30.78 -12.30
N HIS A 6 -38.78 -29.69 -11.54
CA HIS A 6 -38.32 -28.36 -11.92
C HIS A 6 -36.79 -28.37 -12.01
N THR A 7 -36.26 -28.34 -13.23
CA THR A 7 -34.83 -28.11 -13.47
C THR A 7 -34.54 -26.63 -13.24
N TRP A 8 -34.00 -26.31 -12.06
CA TRP A 8 -33.52 -24.97 -11.77
C TRP A 8 -32.33 -24.67 -12.69
N SER A 9 -32.58 -23.90 -13.74
CA SER A 9 -31.51 -23.37 -14.59
C SER A 9 -30.80 -22.25 -13.81
N LEU A 10 -29.49 -22.41 -13.61
CA LEU A 10 -28.66 -21.36 -13.01
C LEU A 10 -28.61 -20.15 -13.94
N PRO A 11 -28.69 -18.91 -13.41
CA PRO A 11 -28.54 -17.72 -14.22
C PRO A 11 -27.12 -17.64 -14.83
N PRO A 12 -26.95 -17.00 -15.99
CA PRO A 12 -25.64 -16.81 -16.60
C PRO A 12 -24.74 -15.99 -15.66
N THR A 13 -23.49 -16.43 -15.51
CA THR A 13 -22.47 -15.71 -14.73
C THR A 13 -22.29 -14.29 -15.27
N PRO A 14 -22.23 -13.26 -14.40
CA PRO A 14 -21.98 -11.89 -14.83
C PRO A 14 -20.62 -11.79 -15.52
N PRO A 15 -20.45 -10.85 -16.48
CA PRO A 15 -19.16 -10.64 -17.13
C PRO A 15 -18.11 -10.24 -16.09
N THR A 16 -16.95 -10.91 -16.13
CA THR A 16 -15.80 -10.58 -15.30
C THR A 16 -15.47 -9.09 -15.46
N PRO A 17 -15.45 -8.29 -14.38
CA PRO A 17 -15.11 -6.88 -14.48
C PRO A 17 -13.71 -6.72 -15.12
N PRO A 18 -13.50 -5.67 -15.94
CA PRO A 18 -12.20 -5.44 -16.57
C PRO A 18 -11.13 -5.33 -15.48
N ALA A 19 -10.01 -6.04 -15.69
CA ALA A 19 -8.88 -6.05 -14.79
C ALA A 19 -8.48 -4.60 -14.44
N ALA A 20 -8.63 -4.23 -13.17
CA ALA A 20 -8.03 -3.02 -12.62
C ALA A 20 -6.52 -3.02 -12.98
N PRO A 21 -5.93 -1.85 -13.27
CA PRO A 21 -4.65 -1.75 -13.93
C PRO A 21 -3.56 -2.48 -13.16
N ARG A 22 -2.72 -3.22 -13.90
CA ARG A 22 -1.70 -4.16 -13.41
C ARG A 22 -0.66 -3.59 -12.43
N LEU A 23 -0.69 -2.29 -12.14
CA LEU A 23 0.18 -1.64 -11.15
C LEU A 23 -0.21 -1.95 -9.69
N ARG A 24 -1.45 -2.38 -9.44
CA ARG A 24 -1.85 -2.87 -8.10
C ARG A 24 -1.35 -4.27 -7.79
N GLN A 25 -0.77 -4.96 -8.77
CA GLN A 25 -0.25 -6.31 -8.62
C GLN A 25 1.26 -6.24 -8.49
N LEU A 26 1.80 -7.01 -7.55
CA LEU A 26 3.23 -7.16 -7.40
C LEU A 26 3.82 -7.65 -8.75
N PRO A 27 4.85 -6.98 -9.30
CA PRO A 27 5.57 -7.46 -10.47
C PRO A 27 6.04 -8.92 -10.28
N GLU A 28 6.05 -9.73 -11.35
CA GLU A 28 6.49 -11.13 -11.28
C GLU A 28 7.92 -11.28 -10.75
N GLY A 29 8.79 -10.30 -11.03
CA GLY A 29 10.15 -10.26 -10.50
C GLY A 29 10.24 -9.87 -9.03
N GLY A 30 9.15 -9.47 -8.39
CA GLY A 30 9.13 -8.89 -7.04
C GLY A 30 9.59 -7.44 -7.00
N VAL A 31 9.42 -6.82 -5.83
CA VAL A 31 9.90 -5.46 -5.53
C VAL A 31 10.74 -5.45 -4.27
N GLN A 32 11.53 -4.39 -4.13
CA GLN A 32 12.33 -4.18 -2.95
C GLN A 32 11.54 -3.45 -1.87
N VAL A 33 11.53 -4.04 -0.69
CA VAL A 33 11.24 -3.35 0.56
C VAL A 33 12.57 -2.88 1.13
N VAL A 34 12.68 -1.61 1.50
CA VAL A 34 13.94 -1.02 1.98
C VAL A 34 13.79 -0.52 3.40
N ASP A 35 14.91 -0.31 4.10
CA ASP A 35 14.89 0.34 5.40
C ASP A 35 14.43 1.81 5.28
N GLY A 36 13.54 2.23 6.19
CA GLY A 36 13.00 3.58 6.24
C GLY A 36 13.98 4.65 6.72
N GLY A 37 15.17 4.26 7.23
CA GLY A 37 16.25 5.18 7.59
C GLY A 37 16.84 4.99 9.00
N SER A 38 16.23 4.16 9.85
CA SER A 38 16.72 3.83 11.20
C SER A 38 17.89 2.84 11.20
N GLY A 39 18.06 2.07 10.12
CA GLY A 39 19.07 1.00 10.04
C GLY A 39 18.73 -0.24 10.86
N HIS A 40 17.48 -0.39 11.30
CA HIS A 40 17.00 -1.57 12.03
C HIS A 40 16.63 -2.73 11.08
N PHE A 41 16.40 -2.45 9.80
CA PHE A 41 16.05 -3.45 8.78
C PHE A 41 17.14 -3.58 7.72
N PRO A 42 17.15 -4.68 6.96
CA PRO A 42 18.05 -4.80 5.81
C PRO A 42 17.87 -3.64 4.83
N ALA A 43 18.98 -3.14 4.27
CA ALA A 43 18.95 -2.04 3.30
C ALA A 43 18.03 -2.34 2.10
N SER A 44 17.93 -3.62 1.70
CA SER A 44 16.89 -4.09 0.80
C SER A 44 16.50 -5.54 1.10
N THR A 45 15.21 -5.82 1.01
CA THR A 45 14.61 -7.15 1.08
C THR A 45 13.74 -7.35 -0.14
N CYS A 46 13.96 -8.44 -0.85
CA CYS A 46 13.19 -8.77 -2.02
C CYS A 46 11.90 -9.50 -1.67
N VAL A 47 10.78 -8.93 -2.08
CA VAL A 47 9.46 -9.48 -1.81
C VAL A 47 8.81 -9.88 -3.13
N THR A 48 8.49 -11.17 -3.23
CA THR A 48 7.78 -11.79 -4.36
C THR A 48 6.37 -12.25 -3.97
N ASP A 49 6.02 -12.21 -2.68
CA ASP A 49 4.68 -12.53 -2.19
C ASP A 49 3.82 -11.24 -2.14
N PRO A 50 2.75 -11.12 -2.94
CA PRO A 50 1.90 -9.94 -2.94
C PRO A 50 1.10 -9.76 -1.65
N ALA A 51 0.96 -10.81 -0.84
CA ALA A 51 0.27 -10.79 0.45
C ALA A 51 1.21 -10.49 1.63
N MET A 52 2.50 -10.26 1.39
CA MET A 52 3.42 -9.85 2.45
C MET A 52 3.04 -8.47 2.97
N GLU A 53 3.03 -8.30 4.29
CA GLU A 53 2.69 -7.02 4.95
C GLU A 53 3.61 -6.71 6.14
N ALA A 54 4.57 -7.59 6.42
CA ALA A 54 5.54 -7.44 7.49
C ALA A 54 6.90 -8.08 7.12
N ILE A 55 8.00 -7.48 7.59
CA ILE A 55 9.35 -8.07 7.58
C ILE A 55 9.80 -8.15 9.04
N ASP A 56 10.26 -9.32 9.49
CA ASP A 56 10.68 -9.55 10.88
C ASP A 56 9.63 -9.06 11.92
N ASP A 57 8.36 -9.41 11.68
CA ASP A 57 7.18 -8.98 12.47
C ASP A 57 6.87 -7.47 12.47
N ALA A 58 7.73 -6.65 11.87
CA ALA A 58 7.51 -5.23 11.72
C ALA A 58 6.62 -4.94 10.50
N PRO A 59 5.57 -4.11 10.66
CA PRO A 59 4.69 -3.74 9.55
C PRO A 59 5.48 -3.02 8.44
N ILE A 60 5.18 -3.36 7.18
CA ILE A 60 5.75 -2.64 6.05
C ILE A 60 4.94 -1.37 5.81
N ALA A 61 5.62 -0.23 5.92
CA ALA A 61 5.07 1.10 5.69
C ALA A 61 5.14 1.49 4.21
N VAL A 62 4.57 2.66 3.88
CA VAL A 62 4.44 3.14 2.50
C VAL A 62 5.26 4.42 2.32
N GLN A 63 5.98 4.54 1.21
CA GLN A 63 6.60 5.80 0.79
C GLN A 63 6.10 6.19 -0.59
N CYS A 64 5.56 7.40 -0.71
CA CYS A 64 5.10 7.94 -1.98
C CYS A 64 5.97 9.08 -2.47
N CYS A 65 6.12 9.16 -3.78
CA CYS A 65 6.86 10.16 -4.50
C CYS A 65 5.95 10.89 -5.47
N ASP A 66 6.31 12.13 -5.77
CA ASP A 66 5.65 12.90 -6.80
C ASP A 66 5.74 12.19 -8.17
N LEU A 67 4.66 12.27 -8.94
CA LEU A 67 4.54 11.59 -10.23
C LEU A 67 5.53 12.16 -11.26
N VAL A 68 5.84 13.45 -11.20
CA VAL A 68 6.61 14.18 -12.22
C VAL A 68 8.06 14.33 -11.80
N SER A 69 8.29 14.94 -10.65
CA SER A 69 9.63 15.23 -10.12
C SER A 69 10.30 13.99 -9.53
N GLY A 70 9.52 13.03 -9.03
CA GLY A 70 10.04 11.91 -8.26
C GLY A 70 10.43 12.27 -6.83
N ASP A 71 10.24 13.52 -6.40
CA ASP A 71 10.58 13.96 -5.05
C ASP A 71 9.78 13.20 -3.99
N CYS A 72 10.45 12.88 -2.88
CA CYS A 72 9.82 12.22 -1.73
C CYS A 72 8.71 13.08 -1.14
N ARG A 73 7.52 12.50 -0.95
CA ARG A 73 6.37 13.19 -0.38
C ARG A 73 6.11 12.68 1.01
N ARG A 74 6.52 13.48 2.00
CA ARG A 74 6.34 13.21 3.44
C ARG A 74 4.89 13.39 3.87
N HIS A 75 4.27 14.48 3.40
CA HIS A 75 2.88 14.83 3.66
C HIS A 75 2.20 15.39 2.40
N THR A 76 0.89 15.18 2.31
CA THR A 76 0.02 15.76 1.27
C THR A 76 -0.65 17.07 1.69
N ALA A 77 -0.32 17.59 2.87
CA ALA A 77 -0.86 18.83 3.41
C ALA A 77 -0.36 20.02 2.59
N GLY A 78 -1.27 20.91 2.22
CA GLY A 78 -0.92 22.21 1.66
C GLY A 78 -0.34 23.14 2.73
N ALA A 79 0.28 24.24 2.31
CA ALA A 79 0.93 25.21 3.20
C ALA A 79 -0.01 25.87 4.24
N ALA A 80 -1.32 25.75 4.05
CA ALA A 80 -2.35 26.28 4.96
C ALA A 80 -2.98 25.22 5.88
N ALA A 81 -2.46 23.97 5.88
CA ALA A 81 -3.00 22.91 6.71
C ALA A 81 -2.82 23.23 8.20
N THR A 82 -3.87 23.01 8.97
CA THR A 82 -3.82 23.01 10.44
C THR A 82 -2.93 21.86 10.95
N ALA A 83 -2.47 21.93 12.19
CA ALA A 83 -1.67 20.87 12.80
C ALA A 83 -2.36 19.50 12.72
N ALA A 84 -3.68 19.46 12.93
CA ALA A 84 -4.48 18.25 12.78
C ALA A 84 -4.44 17.74 11.33
N GLU A 85 -4.72 18.59 10.33
CA GLU A 85 -4.65 18.19 8.92
C GLU A 85 -3.24 17.77 8.48
N MET A 86 -2.21 18.32 9.10
CA MET A 86 -0.81 17.98 8.83
C MET A 86 -0.44 16.59 9.36
N GLU A 87 -1.03 16.19 10.49
CA GLU A 87 -0.93 14.83 11.03
C GLU A 87 -1.66 13.82 10.11
N LEU A 88 -2.83 14.19 9.57
CA LEU A 88 -3.59 13.38 8.60
C LEU A 88 -2.94 13.27 7.23
N ALA A 89 -2.10 14.24 6.91
CA ALA A 89 -1.48 14.36 5.61
C ALA A 89 -0.26 13.47 5.46
N CYS A 90 0.24 12.88 6.54
CA CYS A 90 1.37 11.98 6.51
C CYS A 90 1.12 10.82 5.56
N VAL A 91 2.12 10.54 4.74
CA VAL A 91 2.10 9.49 3.74
C VAL A 91 2.75 8.26 4.37
N GLY A 92 1.98 7.18 4.54
CA GLY A 92 2.48 5.87 4.96
C GLY A 92 3.09 5.77 6.36
N GLY A 93 2.81 6.73 7.23
CA GLY A 93 3.13 6.72 8.66
C GLY A 93 2.06 7.47 9.46
N TRP A 94 1.95 7.16 10.77
CA TRP A 94 0.97 7.67 11.76
C TRP A 94 -0.32 8.29 11.14
N GLY A 95 -1.30 7.44 10.81
CA GLY A 95 -2.59 7.76 10.14
C GLY A 95 -2.81 6.85 8.92
N TYR A 96 -3.64 5.79 8.84
CA TYR A 96 -5.11 5.55 9.02
C TYR A 96 -5.41 4.15 9.64
N GLU A 97 -6.44 4.01 10.48
CA GLU A 97 -6.95 2.71 10.96
C GLU A 97 -8.09 2.21 10.05
N ASN A 98 -8.21 0.89 9.88
CA ASN A 98 -9.52 0.31 9.59
C ASN A 98 -10.28 0.33 10.91
N ALA A 99 -11.45 0.98 10.97
CA ALA A 99 -12.34 0.85 12.11
C ALA A 99 -12.88 -0.58 12.11
N THR A 100 -12.12 -1.55 12.63
CA THR A 100 -12.50 -2.97 12.76
C THR A 100 -13.64 -3.18 13.78
N THR A 101 -14.42 -2.13 14.06
CA THR A 101 -15.64 -2.14 14.86
C THR A 101 -16.80 -1.47 14.12
N ALA A 102 -16.86 -1.56 12.78
CA ALA A 102 -18.08 -1.20 12.05
C ALA A 102 -18.41 -2.25 11.00
N THR A 103 -19.46 -3.00 11.29
CA THR A 103 -20.22 -3.91 10.43
C THR A 103 -20.76 -3.20 9.18
N GLN A 104 -19.93 -2.63 8.32
CA GLN A 104 -20.37 -1.94 7.10
C GLN A 104 -19.39 -2.16 5.94
N VAL A 105 -19.96 -2.49 4.78
CA VAL A 105 -19.28 -2.97 3.56
C VAL A 105 -18.59 -1.84 2.78
N GLU A 106 -18.69 -0.58 3.21
CA GLU A 106 -18.02 0.57 2.59
C GLU A 106 -17.63 1.56 3.70
N ALA A 107 -16.45 1.39 4.32
CA ALA A 107 -15.96 2.29 5.37
C ALA A 107 -15.15 3.46 4.75
N PRO A 108 -15.50 4.74 5.03
CA PRO A 108 -14.68 5.88 4.64
C PRO A 108 -13.29 5.80 5.28
N LEU A 109 -12.27 6.31 4.58
CA LEU A 109 -10.92 6.47 5.14
C LEU A 109 -10.96 7.35 6.40
N VAL A 110 -10.63 6.79 7.56
CA VAL A 110 -10.62 7.51 8.85
C VAL A 110 -9.17 7.79 9.28
N PRO A 111 -8.84 9.00 9.75
CA PRO A 111 -7.62 9.31 10.49
C PRO A 111 -7.24 8.30 11.59
N SER A 112 -5.99 7.80 11.65
CA SER A 112 -5.56 7.03 12.84
C SER A 112 -5.32 7.95 14.01
N SER A 113 -5.93 7.63 15.13
CA SER A 113 -5.45 7.99 16.45
C SER A 113 -4.49 6.91 16.99
N GLY A 114 -3.36 6.67 16.30
CA GLY A 114 -2.17 6.04 16.93
C GLY A 114 -1.75 4.61 16.50
N GLY A 115 -1.46 4.37 15.22
CA GLY A 115 -0.81 3.11 14.79
C GLY A 115 -0.29 3.09 13.35
N ILE A 116 0.78 2.32 13.12
CA ILE A 116 1.32 2.00 11.79
C ILE A 116 0.45 0.91 11.16
N HIS A 117 -0.10 1.15 9.97
CA HIS A 117 -0.89 0.15 9.26
C HIS A 117 0.02 -0.78 8.45
N ARG A 118 -0.19 -2.09 8.60
CA ARG A 118 0.39 -3.10 7.71
C ARG A 118 -0.15 -2.85 6.30
N ALA A 119 0.73 -2.59 5.34
CA ALA A 119 0.34 -2.45 3.95
C ALA A 119 0.84 -3.65 3.15
N SER A 120 -0.06 -4.34 2.45
CA SER A 120 0.34 -5.14 1.29
C SER A 120 0.79 -4.24 0.14
N PHE A 121 1.55 -4.78 -0.82
CA PHE A 121 2.02 -4.00 -1.97
C PHE A 121 0.87 -3.29 -2.71
N SER A 122 -0.23 -4.00 -2.96
CA SER A 122 -1.41 -3.46 -3.64
C SER A 122 -2.03 -2.26 -2.91
N ARG A 123 -2.02 -2.31 -1.58
CA ARG A 123 -2.50 -1.22 -0.72
C ARG A 123 -1.54 -0.05 -0.74
N ALA A 124 -0.23 -0.30 -0.67
CA ALA A 124 0.79 0.74 -0.77
C ALA A 124 0.68 1.53 -2.08
N VAL A 125 0.47 0.85 -3.21
CA VAL A 125 0.21 1.48 -4.51
C VAL A 125 -1.04 2.36 -4.44
N TRP A 126 -2.16 1.79 -3.96
CA TRP A 126 -3.44 2.49 -3.91
C TRP A 126 -3.39 3.74 -3.04
N GLU A 127 -2.71 3.70 -1.90
CA GLU A 127 -2.57 4.83 -0.98
C GLU A 127 -1.81 5.99 -1.62
N CYS A 128 -0.79 5.70 -2.44
CA CYS A 128 -0.12 6.72 -3.23
C CYS A 128 -1.02 7.27 -4.35
N GLU A 129 -1.67 6.39 -5.12
CA GLU A 129 -2.49 6.78 -6.29
C GLU A 129 -3.67 7.68 -5.89
N GLN A 130 -4.36 7.37 -4.79
CA GLN A 130 -5.49 8.17 -4.30
C GLN A 130 -5.09 9.61 -3.91
N ARG A 131 -3.80 9.82 -3.66
CA ARG A 131 -3.22 11.12 -3.31
C ARG A 131 -2.58 11.82 -4.51
N GLY A 132 -2.71 11.26 -5.72
CA GLY A 132 -2.05 11.77 -6.93
C GLY A 132 -0.53 11.57 -6.91
N LEU A 133 -0.05 10.57 -6.17
CA LEU A 133 1.35 10.20 -6.03
C LEU A 133 1.59 8.79 -6.60
N ARG A 134 2.83 8.32 -6.57
CA ARG A 134 3.21 6.93 -6.88
C ARG A 134 4.12 6.35 -5.80
N LEU A 135 4.22 5.02 -5.74
CA LEU A 135 5.32 4.39 -5.00
C LEU A 135 6.67 4.89 -5.53
N CYS A 136 7.57 5.18 -4.61
CA CYS A 136 8.88 5.71 -4.94
C CYS A 136 9.76 4.66 -5.63
N GLN A 137 10.52 5.07 -6.64
CA GLN A 137 11.57 4.26 -7.27
C GLN A 137 12.95 4.55 -6.64
N GLN A 138 12.96 4.95 -5.38
CA GLN A 138 14.15 5.29 -4.59
C GLN A 138 13.82 5.16 -3.11
N SER A 139 14.83 5.01 -2.26
CA SER A 139 14.61 5.12 -0.81
C SER A 139 14.38 6.59 -0.44
N CYS A 140 13.36 6.85 0.36
CA CYS A 140 13.06 8.15 0.95
C CYS A 140 13.46 8.19 2.44
N ALA A 141 14.56 7.51 2.77
CA ALA A 141 14.99 7.35 4.16
C ALA A 141 15.12 8.69 4.91
N GLY A 142 14.63 8.73 6.15
CA GLY A 142 14.67 9.94 7.00
C GLY A 142 13.72 11.06 6.56
N GLN A 143 12.93 10.83 5.50
CA GLN A 143 11.93 11.75 4.99
C GLN A 143 10.51 11.33 5.43
N GLY A 144 10.37 10.46 6.44
CA GLY A 144 9.05 9.96 6.85
C GLY A 144 8.32 10.75 7.91
N CYS A 145 7.04 10.40 8.06
CA CYS A 145 6.25 10.69 9.26
C CYS A 145 6.22 9.43 10.14
N GLY A 146 7.36 9.06 10.71
CA GLY A 146 7.43 7.90 11.63
C GLY A 146 7.55 6.53 10.95
N TYR A 147 7.75 6.46 9.63
CA TYR A 147 8.16 5.23 8.95
C TYR A 147 9.69 5.04 8.89
N ASP A 148 10.48 5.97 9.43
CA ASP A 148 11.94 5.85 9.45
C ASP A 148 12.39 4.62 10.27
N GLU A 149 11.56 4.21 11.24
CA GLU A 149 11.74 3.04 12.10
C GLU A 149 11.21 1.74 11.50
N LEU A 150 10.90 1.69 10.21
CA LEU A 150 10.19 0.57 9.58
C LEU A 150 10.74 0.21 8.20
N PRO A 151 10.49 -1.04 7.75
CA PRO A 151 10.65 -1.39 6.35
C PRO A 151 9.57 -0.67 5.52
N VAL A 152 9.92 -0.20 4.33
CA VAL A 152 9.02 0.56 3.45
C VAL A 152 8.94 -0.02 2.04
N TRP A 153 7.73 -0.06 1.48
CA TRP A 153 7.50 -0.46 0.10
C TRP A 153 8.09 0.53 -0.88
N THR A 154 8.70 0.01 -1.94
CA THR A 154 9.15 0.80 -3.10
C THR A 154 8.62 0.20 -4.41
N ALA A 155 8.73 0.98 -5.48
CA ALA A 155 8.56 0.53 -6.85
C ALA A 155 9.89 0.03 -7.48
N LEU A 156 10.96 -0.13 -6.69
CA LEU A 156 12.21 -0.69 -7.19
C LEU A 156 12.01 -2.19 -7.48
N PRO A 157 12.30 -2.66 -8.71
CA PRO A 157 12.26 -4.08 -8.99
C PRO A 157 13.35 -4.78 -8.17
N CYS A 158 13.10 -6.03 -7.79
CA CYS A 158 14.18 -6.86 -7.28
C CYS A 158 15.30 -6.98 -8.32
N PRO A 159 16.58 -7.00 -7.89
CA PRO A 159 17.66 -7.31 -8.80
C PRO A 159 17.38 -8.68 -9.40
N THR A 160 17.15 -8.72 -10.71
CA THR A 160 17.24 -9.97 -11.44
C THR A 160 18.66 -10.46 -11.18
N THR A 161 18.84 -11.66 -10.63
CA THR A 161 20.15 -12.28 -10.54
C THR A 161 20.70 -12.33 -11.95
N ALA A 162 21.45 -11.30 -12.34
CA ALA A 162 22.25 -11.31 -13.55
C ALA A 162 23.30 -12.36 -13.22
N ALA A 163 23.07 -13.58 -13.70
CA ALA A 163 24.06 -14.63 -13.71
C ALA A 163 25.34 -14.01 -14.29
N ALA A 164 26.34 -13.84 -13.43
CA ALA A 164 27.71 -13.59 -13.82
C ALA A 164 28.35 -14.91 -14.26
#